data_AF-A0A1Y1LE20-F1
#
_entry.id   AF-A0A1Y1LE20-F1
#
_cell.length_a   1.000
_cell.length_b   1.000
_cell.length_c   1.000
_cell.angle_alpha   90.00
_cell.angle_beta   90.00
_cell.angle_gamma   90.00
#
_symmetry.space_group_name_H-M   'P 1'
#
loop_
_entity.id
_entity.type
_entity.pdbx_description
1 polymer ?
#
loop_
_entity_poly.entity_id
_entity_poly.type
_entity_poly.pdbx_seq_one_letter_code
_entity_poly.pdbx_strand_id
1 'polypeptide(L)'
;MISDKIVPAVQMSDVVPSEMSAEEFQKRLYRWFEDRGLLSELRAHLRKQMIGALKDTSIGHVAFTQSNKSVVSPKTQAFNLLVGEFLLRYDYHYSLSVFSTEVPLTNTIPEVPMPINSSPPDKGSCREWKFAEGDMWDILETMGVARESEIAKKIYHAYYEEGEQPLLAYLIKFPNRVLGSVDANFECLLSSNTYDDWARAVGELLHSNQVNAQQIKSVLNSIVSIVDGERKHLQEECTSLRAKLSQYESTQKQLEVEEYRGKLLHHQNLLQERYHQLILREREVQQREYRLEEKEQQLAVREKCLQTTLKESEQGAGKDNELITQLQTENKALQDIKEEQGRRIDELTEKSTILLRDLESAQTAVNILTSGGLRPSTHTKEKSSPSSSASDDGTTNVRREARELLERLTKESEEMDRHYQQFKRQSHRNGLKQFADTVRPRSFRDPFQLKAGHSLDYFSDLELSKPSCSLKRGENVPCKDTDSASSGLDHTFPLSISEATSDNVPSN
;
A
#
# COMPACT_ATOMS: atom_id res chain seq x y z
N MET A 1 1.84 38.99 14.11
CA MET A 1 1.71 39.23 15.56
C MET A 1 0.61 38.30 16.08
N ILE A 2 0.99 37.06 16.46
CA ILE A 2 0.09 35.94 16.78
C ILE A 2 0.62 35.28 18.07
N SER A 3 0.54 35.97 19.21
CA SER A 3 1.14 35.41 20.45
C SER A 3 0.33 35.55 21.73
N ASP A 4 -0.79 36.30 21.79
CA ASP A 4 -1.29 36.70 23.11
C ASP A 4 -2.65 36.15 23.57
N LYS A 5 -3.32 35.24 22.85
CA LYS A 5 -4.64 34.75 23.32
C LYS A 5 -4.94 33.27 23.02
N ILE A 6 -4.06 32.36 23.45
CA ILE A 6 -4.47 30.97 23.68
C ILE A 6 -4.80 30.84 25.16
N VAL A 7 -6.10 30.90 25.50
CA VAL A 7 -6.56 30.54 26.84
C VAL A 7 -6.38 29.01 26.99
N PRO A 8 -5.69 28.52 28.04
CA PRO A 8 -5.48 27.08 28.22
C PRO A 8 -6.83 26.38 28.38
N ALA A 9 -7.14 25.45 27.47
CA ALA A 9 -8.44 24.77 27.38
C ALA A 9 -8.66 23.67 28.43
N VAL A 10 -7.99 23.71 29.58
CA VAL A 10 -8.03 22.64 30.57
C VAL A 10 -8.01 23.20 31.99
N GLN A 11 -9.17 23.56 32.51
CA GLN A 11 -9.41 23.51 33.96
C GLN A 11 -9.92 22.09 34.28
N MET A 12 -8.99 21.13 34.37
CA MET A 12 -9.26 19.81 34.95
C MET A 12 -9.23 19.94 36.49
N SER A 13 -10.23 20.57 37.07
CA SER A 13 -10.66 20.30 38.45
C SER A 13 -11.61 19.10 38.35
N ASP A 14 -11.35 17.86 38.80
CA ASP A 14 -10.75 17.41 40.06
C ASP A 14 -10.26 15.95 39.96
N VAL A 15 -9.25 15.64 39.13
CA VAL A 15 -8.54 14.35 39.25
C VAL A 15 -7.06 14.55 38.90
N VAL A 16 -6.19 14.26 39.87
CA VAL A 16 -4.73 14.31 39.73
C VAL A 16 -4.29 13.40 38.56
N PRO A 17 -3.54 13.89 37.55
CA PRO A 17 -3.17 13.14 36.35
C PRO A 17 -2.19 11.95 36.55
N SER A 18 -1.86 11.58 37.79
CA SER A 18 -0.71 10.72 38.07
C SER A 18 -0.91 9.23 37.81
N GLU A 19 -2.13 8.75 37.50
CA GLU A 19 -2.38 7.31 37.34
C GLU A 19 -3.31 6.92 36.17
N MET A 20 -3.59 7.79 35.20
CA MET A 20 -4.34 7.35 34.02
C MET A 20 -3.42 6.75 32.96
N SER A 21 -3.76 5.55 32.49
CA SER A 21 -3.04 4.93 31.38
C SER A 21 -3.18 5.78 30.11
N ALA A 22 -2.21 5.69 29.20
CA ALA A 22 -2.25 6.42 27.93
C ALA A 22 -3.53 6.13 27.13
N GLU A 23 -4.05 4.90 27.24
CA GLU A 23 -5.28 4.48 26.57
C GLU A 23 -6.53 5.13 27.18
N GLU A 24 -6.58 5.28 28.52
CA GLU A 24 -7.68 5.96 29.20
C GLU A 24 -7.69 7.46 28.93
N PHE A 25 -6.51 8.10 28.89
CA PHE A 25 -6.38 9.49 28.46
C PHE A 25 -6.90 9.68 27.03
N GLN A 26 -6.48 8.80 26.11
CA GLN A 26 -6.92 8.83 24.72
C GLN A 26 -8.45 8.66 24.62
N LYS A 27 -9.05 7.71 25.35
CA LYS A 27 -10.51 7.52 25.39
C LYS A 27 -11.24 8.74 25.95
N ARG A 28 -10.74 9.36 27.03
CA ARG A 28 -11.34 10.57 27.60
C ARG A 28 -11.22 11.76 26.66
N LEU A 29 -10.07 11.90 26.01
CA LEU A 29 -9.85 12.95 25.02
C LEU A 29 -10.79 12.78 23.81
N TYR A 30 -10.96 11.55 23.31
CA TYR A 30 -11.92 11.26 22.24
C TYR A 30 -13.36 11.57 22.65
N ARG A 31 -13.80 11.10 23.83
CA ARG A 31 -15.13 11.45 24.36
C ARG A 31 -15.31 12.94 24.49
N TRP A 32 -14.30 13.66 24.99
CA TRP A 32 -14.36 15.12 25.09
C TRP A 32 -14.52 15.79 23.72
N PHE A 33 -13.79 15.34 22.69
CA PHE A 33 -13.97 15.83 21.32
C PHE A 33 -15.36 15.48 20.74
N GLU A 34 -15.91 14.34 21.10
CA GLU A 34 -17.24 13.89 20.67
C GLU A 34 -18.37 14.66 21.37
N ASP A 35 -18.31 14.79 22.70
CA ASP A 35 -19.26 15.53 23.53
C ASP A 35 -19.30 17.03 23.18
N ARG A 36 -18.15 17.58 22.75
CA ARG A 36 -18.06 18.96 22.27
C ARG A 36 -18.50 19.14 20.83
N GLY A 37 -18.82 18.07 20.10
CA GLY A 37 -19.18 18.10 18.69
C GLY A 37 -18.01 18.38 17.73
N LEU A 38 -16.79 18.57 18.26
CA LEU A 38 -15.60 18.93 17.48
C LEU A 38 -15.21 17.84 16.47
N LEU A 39 -15.40 16.56 16.82
CA LEU A 39 -15.11 15.45 15.90
C LEU A 39 -16.09 15.41 14.73
N SER A 40 -17.37 15.69 15.00
CA SER A 40 -18.43 15.82 14.00
C SER A 40 -18.14 16.99 13.06
N GLU A 41 -17.76 18.14 13.63
CA GLU A 41 -17.38 19.34 12.90
C GLU A 41 -16.14 19.12 12.03
N LEU A 42 -15.09 18.51 12.56
CA LEU A 42 -13.88 18.19 11.82
C LEU A 42 -14.17 17.25 10.64
N ARG A 43 -14.98 16.20 10.85
CA ARG A 43 -15.40 15.28 9.78
C ARG A 43 -16.19 16.01 8.69
N ALA A 44 -17.13 16.87 9.07
CA ALA A 44 -17.89 17.68 8.13
C ALA A 44 -16.97 18.61 7.32
N HIS A 45 -16.00 19.25 7.97
CA HIS A 45 -15.02 20.11 7.34
C HIS A 45 -14.12 19.37 6.34
N LEU A 46 -13.56 18.23 6.74
CA LEU A 46 -12.73 17.39 5.86
C LEU A 46 -13.53 16.90 4.65
N ARG A 47 -14.79 16.49 4.85
CA ARG A 47 -15.69 16.10 3.75
C ARG A 47 -15.92 17.27 2.81
N LYS A 48 -16.21 18.48 3.33
CA LYS A 48 -16.36 19.71 2.54
C LYS A 48 -15.12 20.02 1.70
N GLN A 49 -13.92 19.93 2.29
CA GLN A 49 -12.67 20.14 1.55
C GLN A 49 -12.46 19.08 0.46
N MET A 50 -12.69 17.81 0.77
CA MET A 50 -12.59 16.71 -0.20
C MET A 50 -13.54 16.92 -1.38
N ILE A 51 -14.81 17.25 -1.11
CA ILE A 51 -15.80 17.52 -2.16
C ILE A 51 -15.34 18.71 -3.01
N GLY A 52 -14.90 19.80 -2.38
CA GLY A 52 -14.40 20.98 -3.10
C GLY A 52 -13.23 20.63 -4.03
N ALA A 53 -12.23 19.92 -3.51
CA ALA A 53 -11.09 19.46 -4.30
C ALA A 53 -11.49 18.52 -5.44
N LEU A 54 -12.49 17.66 -5.23
CA LEU A 54 -12.98 16.74 -6.26
C LEU A 54 -13.86 17.43 -7.30
N LYS A 55 -14.65 18.44 -6.92
CA LYS A 55 -15.61 19.15 -7.78
C LYS A 55 -14.95 19.76 -9.01
N ASP A 56 -13.72 20.25 -8.88
CA ASP A 56 -12.95 20.88 -9.96
C ASP A 56 -12.19 19.86 -10.84
N THR A 57 -12.26 18.56 -10.52
CA THR A 57 -11.65 17.50 -11.34
C THR A 57 -12.60 17.02 -12.44
N SER A 58 -12.04 16.43 -13.50
CA SER A 58 -12.84 15.80 -14.56
C SER A 58 -13.77 14.69 -14.05
N ILE A 59 -13.34 13.96 -13.01
CA ILE A 59 -14.14 12.92 -12.34
C ILE A 59 -15.28 13.56 -11.54
N GLY A 60 -15.02 14.62 -10.79
CA GLY A 60 -16.05 15.36 -10.07
C GLY A 60 -17.06 15.98 -11.01
N HIS A 61 -16.64 16.55 -12.14
CA HIS A 61 -17.57 17.05 -13.14
C HIS A 61 -18.52 15.97 -13.62
N VAL A 62 -18.06 14.74 -13.87
CA VAL A 62 -18.97 13.64 -14.27
C VAL A 62 -19.90 13.25 -13.11
N ALA A 63 -19.39 13.03 -11.91
CA ALA A 63 -20.18 12.59 -10.75
C ALA A 63 -21.21 13.63 -10.28
N PHE A 64 -20.82 14.91 -10.23
CA PHE A 64 -21.68 16.01 -9.76
C PHE A 64 -22.60 16.56 -10.86
N THR A 65 -22.25 16.47 -12.15
CA THR A 65 -23.16 16.91 -13.22
C THR A 65 -24.11 15.81 -13.70
N GLN A 66 -23.80 14.53 -13.49
CA GLN A 66 -24.74 13.44 -13.78
C GLN A 66 -25.80 13.28 -12.68
N SER A 67 -25.44 13.44 -11.40
CA SER A 67 -26.41 13.38 -10.28
C SER A 67 -27.37 14.58 -10.28
N ASN A 68 -26.87 15.79 -10.55
CA ASN A 68 -27.69 17.01 -10.67
C ASN A 68 -28.52 17.11 -11.97
N LYS A 69 -28.36 16.16 -12.91
CA LYS A 69 -29.24 16.03 -14.10
C LYS A 69 -30.41 15.10 -13.86
N SER A 70 -30.49 14.42 -12.71
CA SER A 70 -31.73 13.75 -12.33
C SER A 70 -32.79 14.81 -12.12
N VAL A 71 -33.88 14.75 -12.90
CA VAL A 71 -35.04 15.64 -12.73
C VAL A 71 -35.68 15.26 -11.40
N VAL A 72 -35.24 15.92 -10.33
CA VAL A 72 -35.85 15.76 -9.02
C VAL A 72 -37.27 16.28 -9.14
N SER A 73 -38.26 15.46 -8.79
CA SER A 73 -39.64 15.93 -8.80
C SER A 73 -39.78 17.11 -7.83
N PRO A 74 -40.61 18.13 -8.13
CA PRO A 74 -40.83 19.25 -7.20
C PRO A 74 -41.19 18.78 -5.78
N LYS A 75 -41.94 17.68 -5.67
CA LYS A 75 -42.28 17.03 -4.39
C LYS A 75 -41.03 16.56 -3.65
N THR A 76 -40.15 15.84 -4.33
CA THR A 76 -38.90 15.37 -3.75
C THR A 76 -38.01 16.54 -3.33
N GLN A 77 -37.96 17.62 -4.11
CA GLN A 77 -37.21 18.82 -3.75
C GLN A 77 -37.78 19.50 -2.50
N ALA A 78 -39.10 19.65 -2.39
CA ALA A 78 -39.75 20.20 -1.20
C ALA A 78 -39.46 19.37 0.06
N PHE A 79 -39.54 18.02 -0.04
CA PHE A 79 -39.14 17.13 1.05
C PHE A 79 -37.67 17.31 1.45
N ASN A 80 -36.78 17.40 0.47
CA ASN A 80 -35.36 17.55 0.72
C ASN A 80 -35.03 18.89 1.41
N LEU A 81 -35.74 19.96 1.05
CA LEU A 81 -35.63 21.25 1.73
C LEU A 81 -36.09 21.16 3.19
N LEU A 82 -37.25 20.52 3.44
CA LEU A 82 -37.78 20.31 4.80
C LEU A 82 -36.81 19.52 5.69
N VAL A 83 -36.19 18.47 5.15
CA VAL A 83 -35.17 17.68 5.87
C VAL A 83 -33.90 18.49 6.09
N GLY A 84 -33.45 19.24 5.08
CA GLY A 84 -32.29 20.13 5.19
C GLY A 84 -32.46 21.19 6.29
N GLU A 85 -33.63 21.83 6.35
CA GLU A 85 -33.99 22.76 7.41
C GLU A 85 -33.91 22.10 8.79
N PHE A 86 -34.55 20.94 8.92
CA PHE A 86 -34.61 20.21 10.18
C PHE A 86 -33.20 19.90 10.70
N LEU A 87 -32.34 19.35 9.84
CA LEU A 87 -30.95 19.01 10.19
C LEU A 87 -30.14 20.25 10.57
N LEU A 88 -30.38 21.38 9.89
CA LEU A 88 -29.71 22.64 10.19
C LEU A 88 -30.16 23.24 11.53
N ARG A 89 -31.48 23.28 11.80
CA ARG A 89 -32.07 23.85 13.03
C ARG A 89 -31.66 23.13 14.31
N TYR A 90 -31.40 21.82 14.21
CA TYR A 90 -30.99 20.98 15.34
C TYR A 90 -29.47 20.74 15.41
N ASP A 91 -28.67 21.54 14.70
CA ASP A 91 -27.20 21.49 14.70
C ASP A 91 -26.61 20.10 14.31
N TYR A 92 -27.32 19.33 13.47
CA TYR A 92 -26.84 18.04 12.97
C TYR A 92 -25.89 18.20 11.77
N HIS A 93 -24.79 18.94 11.96
CA HIS A 93 -23.87 19.35 10.89
C HIS A 93 -23.26 18.18 10.10
N TYR A 94 -22.91 17.07 10.76
CA TYR A 94 -22.38 15.90 10.08
C TYR A 94 -23.44 15.28 9.15
N SER A 95 -24.64 15.04 9.67
CA SER A 95 -25.75 14.50 8.88
C SER A 95 -26.13 15.43 7.74
N LEU A 96 -26.16 16.74 7.97
CA LEU A 96 -26.38 17.75 6.93
C LEU A 96 -25.28 17.71 5.85
N SER A 97 -24.01 17.52 6.24
CA SER A 97 -22.91 17.40 5.27
C SER A 97 -23.04 16.14 4.41
N VAL A 98 -23.47 15.02 4.98
CA VAL A 98 -23.76 13.79 4.23
C VAL A 98 -24.95 13.99 3.30
N PHE A 99 -26.04 14.52 3.85
CA PHE A 99 -27.27 14.80 3.13
C PHE A 99 -27.04 15.73 1.93
N SER A 100 -26.29 16.82 2.11
CA SER A 100 -25.94 17.77 1.04
C SER A 100 -25.08 17.18 -0.09
N THR A 101 -24.38 16.08 0.15
CA THR A 101 -23.62 15.39 -0.89
C THR A 101 -24.41 14.34 -1.66
N GLU A 102 -25.40 13.73 -1.02
CA GLU A 102 -26.17 12.62 -1.58
C GLU A 102 -27.44 13.12 -2.27
N VAL A 103 -27.99 14.22 -1.77
CA VAL A 103 -29.18 14.85 -2.30
C VAL A 103 -28.77 16.07 -3.11
N PRO A 104 -29.23 16.22 -4.36
CA PRO A 104 -29.07 17.44 -5.15
C PRO A 104 -29.91 18.57 -4.53
N LEU A 105 -29.44 19.10 -3.42
CA LEU A 105 -29.97 20.32 -2.84
C LEU A 105 -29.51 21.43 -3.78
N THR A 106 -30.41 21.86 -4.66
CA THR A 106 -30.27 23.10 -5.42
C THR A 106 -29.78 24.19 -4.46
N ASN A 107 -28.84 25.05 -4.89
CA ASN A 107 -28.09 26.10 -4.15
C ASN A 107 -28.92 27.08 -3.25
N THR A 108 -29.90 26.58 -2.52
CA THR A 108 -30.99 27.24 -1.81
C THR A 108 -30.81 27.11 -0.31
N ILE A 109 -30.10 26.06 0.15
CA ILE A 109 -29.53 26.05 1.49
C ILE A 109 -28.29 26.95 1.42
N PRO A 110 -28.25 28.07 2.16
CA PRO A 110 -27.07 28.91 2.22
C PRO A 110 -25.87 28.04 2.56
N GLU A 111 -24.75 28.26 1.87
CA GLU A 111 -23.48 27.76 2.35
C GLU A 111 -23.22 28.43 3.68
N VAL A 112 -23.64 27.80 4.79
CA VAL A 112 -23.38 28.31 6.13
C VAL A 112 -21.87 28.48 6.22
N PRO A 113 -21.37 29.73 6.32
CA PRO A 113 -19.95 29.94 6.48
C PRO A 113 -19.60 29.37 7.84
N MET A 114 -18.96 28.20 7.86
CA MET A 114 -18.38 27.61 9.06
C MET A 114 -17.36 28.63 9.60
N PRO A 115 -17.64 29.36 10.70
CA PRO A 115 -16.73 30.39 11.18
C PRO A 115 -15.63 29.69 11.97
N ILE A 116 -14.56 29.27 11.27
CA ILE A 116 -13.39 28.66 11.92
C ILE A 116 -12.55 29.74 12.64
N ASN A 117 -12.69 31.02 12.26
CA ASN A 117 -11.84 32.13 12.73
C ASN A 117 -12.60 33.34 13.27
N SER A 118 -13.91 33.25 13.47
CA SER A 118 -14.70 34.28 14.17
C SER A 118 -14.83 33.87 15.62
N SER A 119 -14.85 34.84 16.54
CA SER A 119 -15.20 34.64 17.95
C SER A 119 -16.33 33.63 18.14
N PRO A 120 -16.37 32.87 19.26
CA PRO A 120 -17.45 31.91 19.52
C PRO A 120 -18.78 32.58 19.19
N PRO A 121 -19.59 32.01 18.27
CA PRO A 121 -20.88 32.56 17.99
C PRO A 121 -21.63 32.60 19.32
N ASP A 122 -22.18 33.76 19.67
CA ASP A 122 -23.22 33.82 20.68
C ASP A 122 -24.20 32.69 20.33
N LYS A 123 -24.50 31.82 21.31
CA LYS A 123 -25.27 30.56 21.16
C LYS A 123 -26.67 30.73 20.52
N GLY A 124 -27.03 31.90 20.01
CA GLY A 124 -28.28 32.21 19.34
C GLY A 124 -28.22 32.31 17.80
N SER A 125 -27.06 32.49 17.15
CA SER A 125 -27.10 32.94 15.73
C SER A 125 -27.42 31.87 14.68
N CYS A 126 -27.30 30.57 15.00
CA CYS A 126 -27.60 29.50 14.03
C CYS A 126 -29.11 29.16 13.94
N ARG A 127 -29.90 29.56 14.95
CA ARG A 127 -31.35 29.26 15.04
C ARG A 127 -32.22 30.08 14.08
N GLU A 128 -31.66 31.09 13.44
CA GLU A 128 -32.45 32.05 12.66
C GLU A 128 -32.68 31.63 11.21
N TRP A 129 -32.15 30.48 10.76
CA TRP A 129 -32.44 30.04 9.40
C TRP A 129 -33.93 29.67 9.24
N LYS A 130 -34.62 30.46 8.41
CA LYS A 130 -36.04 30.30 8.05
C LYS A 130 -36.16 30.35 6.54
N PHE A 131 -37.13 29.61 6.00
CA PHE A 131 -37.52 29.76 4.60
C PHE A 131 -38.01 31.19 4.34
N ALA A 132 -37.84 31.68 3.12
CA ALA A 132 -38.55 32.88 2.71
C ALA A 132 -40.06 32.59 2.68
N GLU A 133 -40.86 33.63 2.87
CA GLU A 133 -42.32 33.51 2.88
C GLU A 133 -42.85 32.84 1.61
N GLY A 134 -42.36 33.25 0.43
CA GLY A 134 -42.74 32.63 -0.84
C GLY A 134 -42.40 31.13 -0.90
N ASP A 135 -41.16 30.77 -0.57
CA ASP A 135 -40.69 29.38 -0.61
C ASP A 135 -41.50 28.47 0.31
N MET A 136 -41.90 28.99 1.48
CA MET A 136 -42.71 28.25 2.45
C MET A 136 -44.10 27.92 1.89
N TRP A 137 -44.77 28.89 1.24
CA TRP A 137 -46.05 28.65 0.57
C TRP A 137 -45.93 27.66 -0.59
N ASP A 138 -44.87 27.78 -1.39
CA ASP A 138 -44.60 26.88 -2.51
C ASP A 138 -44.34 25.43 -2.03
N ILE A 139 -43.61 25.27 -0.92
CA ILE A 139 -43.41 23.97 -0.26
C ILE A 139 -44.74 23.41 0.22
N LEU A 140 -45.59 24.18 0.90
CA LEU A 140 -46.89 23.73 1.38
C LEU A 140 -47.82 23.30 0.25
N GLU A 141 -47.90 24.07 -0.83
CA GLU A 141 -48.71 23.75 -2.01
C GLU A 141 -48.22 22.47 -2.69
N THR A 142 -46.89 22.33 -2.82
CA THR A 142 -46.26 21.12 -3.38
C THR A 142 -46.57 19.87 -2.54
N MET A 143 -46.70 20.04 -1.22
CA MET A 143 -47.08 18.99 -0.26
C MET A 143 -48.59 18.70 -0.24
N GLY A 144 -49.39 19.39 -1.07
CA GLY A 144 -50.83 19.19 -1.20
C GLY A 144 -51.67 20.02 -0.24
N VAL A 145 -51.09 21.03 0.41
CA VAL A 145 -51.81 21.96 1.28
C VAL A 145 -52.10 23.25 0.51
N ALA A 146 -53.37 23.46 0.12
CA ALA A 146 -53.78 24.69 -0.58
C ALA A 146 -53.45 25.94 0.24
N ARG A 147 -52.97 27.00 -0.41
CA ARG A 147 -52.54 28.26 0.25
C ARG A 147 -53.65 28.91 1.06
N GLU A 148 -54.88 28.81 0.58
CA GLU A 148 -56.07 29.40 1.19
C GLU A 148 -56.63 28.55 2.35
N SER A 149 -56.12 27.33 2.53
CA SER A 149 -56.56 26.43 3.58
C SER A 149 -56.30 27.02 4.96
N GLU A 150 -57.27 26.91 5.85
CA GLU A 150 -57.12 27.26 7.27
C GLU A 150 -55.98 26.48 7.95
N ILE A 151 -55.62 25.31 7.41
CA ILE A 151 -54.47 24.53 7.88
C ILE A 151 -53.16 25.21 7.48
N ALA A 152 -53.06 25.71 6.25
CA ALA A 152 -51.86 26.39 5.76
C ALA A 152 -51.59 27.69 6.55
N LYS A 153 -52.64 28.48 6.81
CA LYS A 153 -52.56 29.70 7.64
C LYS A 153 -52.11 29.40 9.08
N LYS A 154 -52.58 28.30 9.67
CA LYS A 154 -52.15 27.85 11.00
C LYS A 154 -50.69 27.42 11.03
N ILE A 155 -50.24 26.68 10.01
CA ILE A 155 -48.83 26.30 9.87
C ILE A 155 -47.96 27.55 9.70
N TYR A 156 -48.40 28.51 8.89
CA TYR A 156 -47.72 29.78 8.68
C TYR A 156 -47.54 30.58 9.96
N HIS A 157 -48.62 30.81 10.70
CA HIS A 157 -48.59 31.54 11.95
C HIS A 157 -47.69 30.84 12.99
N ALA A 158 -47.79 29.52 13.12
CA ALA A 158 -46.96 28.78 14.05
C ALA A 158 -45.46 28.85 13.67
N TYR A 159 -45.13 28.72 12.39
CA TYR A 159 -43.75 28.75 11.91
C TYR A 159 -43.07 30.13 12.03
N TYR A 160 -43.78 31.21 11.69
CA TYR A 160 -43.20 32.56 11.75
C TYR A 160 -43.27 33.20 13.13
N GLU A 161 -44.38 33.03 13.85
CA GLU A 161 -44.59 33.70 15.14
C GLU A 161 -44.00 32.94 16.33
N GLU A 162 -44.13 31.60 16.38
CA GLU A 162 -43.55 30.82 17.47
C GLU A 162 -42.07 30.54 17.20
N GLY A 163 -41.70 30.23 15.95
CA GLY A 163 -40.31 30.14 15.50
C GLY A 163 -39.45 29.03 16.13
N GLU A 164 -39.99 28.24 17.07
CA GLU A 164 -39.21 27.26 17.83
C GLU A 164 -38.88 25.99 17.05
N GLN A 165 -39.74 25.58 16.11
CA GLN A 165 -39.63 24.31 15.40
C GLN A 165 -39.42 24.48 13.88
N PRO A 166 -38.79 23.52 13.20
CA PRO A 166 -38.70 23.50 11.74
C PRO A 166 -40.08 23.25 11.10
N LEU A 167 -40.26 23.66 9.85
CA LEU A 167 -41.54 23.57 9.12
C LEU A 167 -42.07 22.13 9.05
N LEU A 168 -41.15 21.17 8.93
CA LEU A 168 -41.47 19.74 8.91
C LEU A 168 -42.23 19.29 10.17
N ALA A 169 -41.87 19.82 11.34
CA ALA A 169 -42.52 19.45 12.60
C ALA A 169 -43.98 19.94 12.64
N TYR A 170 -44.23 21.15 12.12
CA TYR A 170 -45.59 21.67 12.01
C TYR A 170 -46.43 20.86 11.02
N LEU A 171 -45.89 20.47 9.86
CA LEU A 171 -46.59 19.59 8.91
C LEU A 171 -47.03 18.26 9.54
N ILE A 172 -46.17 17.64 10.35
CA ILE A 172 -46.47 16.38 11.07
C ILE A 172 -47.51 16.58 12.18
N LYS A 173 -47.66 17.79 12.72
CA LYS A 173 -48.62 18.10 13.78
C LYS A 173 -50.06 18.29 13.26
N PHE A 174 -50.26 18.60 11.97
CA PHE A 174 -51.57 18.85 11.36
C PHE A 174 -52.13 17.82 10.33
N PRO A 175 -51.76 16.52 10.31
CA PRO A 175 -51.94 15.68 9.12
C PRO A 175 -53.36 15.16 8.79
N ASN A 176 -54.39 15.35 9.63
CA ASN A 176 -55.62 14.52 9.55
C ASN A 176 -56.98 15.24 9.55
N ARG A 177 -57.25 16.23 8.68
CA ARG A 177 -58.63 16.75 8.53
C ARG A 177 -59.18 16.87 7.10
N VAL A 178 -58.43 16.47 6.07
CA VAL A 178 -58.77 16.82 4.68
C VAL A 178 -59.56 15.73 3.90
N LEU A 179 -59.69 14.50 4.40
CA LEU A 179 -60.33 13.38 3.67
C LEU A 179 -61.78 13.03 4.08
N GLY A 180 -62.41 13.78 4.98
CA GLY A 180 -63.64 13.32 5.67
C GLY A 180 -65.01 13.83 5.17
N SER A 181 -65.15 14.29 3.92
CA SER A 181 -66.39 14.98 3.49
C SER A 181 -66.82 14.67 2.05
N VAL A 182 -67.00 13.39 1.71
CA VAL A 182 -67.73 12.99 0.48
C VAL A 182 -68.85 12.03 0.88
N ASP A 183 -70.04 12.26 0.34
CA ASP A 183 -71.38 11.91 0.85
C ASP A 183 -71.70 10.41 1.11
N ALA A 184 -72.36 10.16 2.26
CA ALA A 184 -72.86 8.86 2.73
C ALA A 184 -73.81 8.11 1.76
N ASN A 185 -74.38 8.80 0.76
CA ASN A 185 -75.25 8.18 -0.25
C ASN A 185 -74.46 7.42 -1.33
N PHE A 186 -73.22 7.80 -1.60
CA PHE A 186 -72.34 7.05 -2.51
C PHE A 186 -71.68 5.85 -1.82
N GLU A 187 -71.53 5.94 -0.51
CA GLU A 187 -70.93 4.89 0.31
C GLU A 187 -71.75 3.58 0.24
N CYS A 188 -73.09 3.67 0.21
CA CYS A 188 -73.97 2.51 0.07
C CYS A 188 -73.88 1.82 -1.31
N LEU A 189 -73.62 2.58 -2.37
CA LEU A 189 -73.40 2.05 -3.73
C LEU A 189 -72.02 1.39 -3.87
N LEU A 190 -71.02 1.91 -3.15
CA LEU A 190 -69.65 1.39 -3.16
C LEU A 190 -69.45 0.22 -2.18
N SER A 191 -70.29 0.09 -1.14
CA SER A 191 -70.23 -0.98 -0.14
C SER A 191 -71.01 -2.25 -0.53
N SER A 192 -71.74 -2.22 -1.64
CA SER A 192 -72.56 -3.34 -2.08
C SER A 192 -71.70 -4.43 -2.73
N ASN A 193 -71.42 -5.49 -1.99
CA ASN A 193 -70.54 -6.59 -2.43
C ASN A 193 -71.20 -7.60 -3.38
N THR A 194 -72.52 -7.51 -3.61
CA THR A 194 -73.24 -8.44 -4.48
C THR A 194 -73.93 -7.71 -5.64
N TYR A 195 -73.97 -8.40 -6.79
CA TYR A 195 -74.63 -7.91 -8.00
C TYR A 195 -76.12 -7.66 -7.77
N ASP A 196 -76.79 -8.51 -7.00
CA ASP A 196 -78.22 -8.40 -6.73
C ASP A 196 -78.56 -7.15 -5.91
N ASP A 197 -77.70 -6.77 -4.98
CA ASP A 197 -77.89 -5.56 -4.16
C ASP A 197 -77.65 -4.29 -4.98
N TRP A 198 -76.65 -4.28 -5.87
CA TRP A 198 -76.43 -3.18 -6.82
C TRP A 198 -77.57 -3.06 -7.83
N ALA A 199 -77.99 -4.18 -8.42
CA ALA A 199 -79.07 -4.22 -9.40
C ALA A 199 -80.41 -3.79 -8.78
N ARG A 200 -80.64 -4.12 -7.50
CA ARG A 200 -81.80 -3.65 -6.73
C ARG A 200 -81.72 -2.15 -6.48
N ALA A 201 -80.59 -1.62 -6.00
CA ALA A 201 -80.40 -0.20 -5.74
C ALA A 201 -80.56 0.66 -7.01
N VAL A 202 -79.95 0.25 -8.13
CA VAL A 202 -80.11 0.91 -9.43
C VAL A 202 -81.54 0.75 -9.96
N GLY A 203 -82.14 -0.42 -9.77
CA GLY A 203 -83.53 -0.69 -10.13
C GLY A 203 -84.52 0.22 -9.39
N GLU A 204 -84.35 0.40 -8.08
CA GLU A 204 -85.15 1.31 -7.25
C GLU A 204 -84.98 2.77 -7.69
N LEU A 205 -83.76 3.18 -8.04
CA LEU A 205 -83.44 4.53 -8.50
C LEU A 205 -84.07 4.83 -9.88
N LEU A 206 -84.03 3.86 -10.81
CA LEU A 206 -84.68 3.99 -12.13
C LEU A 206 -86.21 3.90 -12.04
N HIS A 207 -86.73 3.06 -11.14
CA HIS A 207 -88.17 2.96 -10.89
C HIS A 207 -88.75 4.26 -10.32
N SER A 208 -88.00 4.92 -9.42
CA SER A 208 -88.34 6.24 -8.87
C SER A 208 -88.42 7.34 -9.95
N ASN A 209 -87.79 7.12 -11.11
CA ASN A 209 -87.83 8.02 -12.27
C ASN A 209 -88.86 7.61 -13.35
N GLN A 210 -89.85 6.77 -13.00
CA GLN A 210 -90.96 6.34 -13.87
C GLN A 210 -90.53 5.60 -15.16
N VAL A 211 -89.35 4.97 -15.16
CA VAL A 211 -88.89 4.17 -16.30
C VAL A 211 -89.67 2.83 -16.33
N ASN A 212 -90.14 2.41 -17.52
CA ASN A 212 -90.86 1.13 -17.67
C ASN A 212 -89.95 -0.05 -17.29
N ALA A 213 -90.48 -1.05 -16.58
CA ALA A 213 -89.77 -2.28 -16.21
C ALA A 213 -89.02 -2.96 -17.37
N GLN A 214 -89.56 -2.94 -18.60
CA GLN A 214 -88.85 -3.47 -19.77
C GLN A 214 -87.60 -2.63 -20.14
N GLN A 215 -87.68 -1.30 -20.04
CA GLN A 215 -86.56 -0.40 -20.27
C GLN A 215 -85.49 -0.55 -19.18
N ILE A 216 -85.90 -0.68 -17.90
CA ILE A 216 -84.99 -0.95 -16.78
C ILE A 216 -84.21 -2.25 -17.03
N LYS A 217 -84.89 -3.33 -17.44
CA LYS A 217 -84.24 -4.60 -17.75
C LYS A 217 -83.27 -4.49 -18.93
N SER A 218 -83.64 -3.73 -19.98
CA SER A 218 -82.76 -3.49 -21.13
C SER A 218 -81.51 -2.69 -20.74
N VAL A 219 -81.65 -1.67 -19.90
CA VAL A 219 -80.54 -0.84 -19.41
C VAL A 219 -79.62 -1.64 -18.52
N LEU A 220 -80.16 -2.40 -17.56
CA LEU A 220 -79.36 -3.29 -16.70
C LEU A 220 -78.57 -4.32 -17.52
N ASN A 221 -79.21 -4.98 -18.49
CA ASN A 221 -78.51 -5.92 -19.38
C ASN A 221 -77.40 -5.25 -20.20
N SER A 222 -77.62 -4.01 -20.64
CA SER A 222 -76.62 -3.24 -21.39
C SER A 222 -75.43 -2.89 -20.49
N ILE A 223 -75.68 -2.46 -19.24
CA ILE A 223 -74.63 -2.15 -18.27
C ILE A 223 -73.83 -3.42 -17.93
N VAL A 224 -74.49 -4.55 -17.69
CA VAL A 224 -73.82 -5.84 -17.44
C VAL A 224 -72.91 -6.22 -18.61
N SER A 225 -73.39 -6.11 -19.84
CA SER A 225 -72.58 -6.42 -21.02
C SER A 225 -71.36 -5.50 -21.15
N ILE A 226 -71.48 -4.22 -20.79
CA ILE A 226 -70.36 -3.27 -20.80
C ILE A 226 -69.35 -3.65 -19.72
N VAL A 227 -69.81 -3.88 -18.49
CA VAL A 227 -68.96 -4.26 -17.35
C VAL A 227 -68.25 -5.59 -17.62
N ASP A 228 -68.93 -6.57 -18.21
CA ASP A 228 -68.32 -7.83 -18.61
C ASP A 228 -67.27 -7.67 -19.71
N GLY A 229 -67.51 -6.76 -20.66
CA GLY A 229 -66.54 -6.38 -21.68
C GLY A 229 -65.28 -5.75 -21.08
N GLU A 230 -65.46 -4.76 -20.19
CA GLU A 230 -64.35 -4.11 -19.47
C GLU A 230 -63.59 -5.09 -18.58
N ARG A 231 -64.29 -5.98 -17.87
CA ARG A 231 -63.66 -7.03 -17.06
C ARG A 231 -62.80 -7.96 -17.90
N LYS A 232 -63.27 -8.39 -19.08
CA LYS A 232 -62.47 -9.22 -20.00
C LYS A 232 -61.25 -8.46 -20.52
N HIS A 233 -61.42 -7.21 -20.93
CA HIS A 233 -60.31 -6.36 -21.37
C HIS A 233 -59.25 -6.20 -20.26
N LEU A 234 -59.67 -5.87 -19.04
CA LEU A 234 -58.76 -5.74 -17.88
C LEU A 234 -58.08 -7.07 -17.55
N GLN A 235 -58.76 -8.20 -17.72
CA GLN A 235 -58.19 -9.53 -17.52
C GLN A 235 -57.13 -9.84 -18.58
N GLU A 236 -57.39 -9.54 -19.85
CA GLU A 236 -56.42 -9.66 -20.95
C GLU A 236 -55.21 -8.76 -20.72
N GLU A 237 -55.43 -7.52 -20.28
CA GLU A 237 -54.36 -6.58 -19.94
C GLU A 237 -53.52 -7.08 -18.74
N CYS A 238 -54.17 -7.58 -17.68
CA CYS A 238 -53.48 -8.17 -16.53
C CYS A 238 -52.63 -9.39 -16.93
N THR A 239 -53.14 -10.26 -17.81
CA THR A 239 -52.37 -11.43 -18.28
C THR A 239 -51.19 -11.00 -19.16
N SER A 240 -51.38 -9.98 -20.02
CA SER A 240 -50.31 -9.38 -20.82
C SER A 240 -49.22 -8.75 -19.95
N LEU A 241 -49.60 -8.00 -18.92
CA LEU A 241 -48.65 -7.39 -17.98
C LEU A 241 -47.90 -8.45 -17.16
N ARG A 242 -48.57 -9.52 -16.69
CA ARG A 242 -47.90 -10.64 -16.02
C ARG A 242 -46.90 -11.35 -16.92
N ALA A 243 -47.23 -11.55 -18.19
CA ALA A 243 -46.32 -12.14 -19.17
C ALA A 243 -45.08 -11.26 -19.39
N LYS A 244 -45.26 -9.93 -19.53
CA LYS A 244 -44.15 -8.98 -19.63
C LYS A 244 -43.28 -8.99 -18.37
N LEU A 245 -43.88 -9.00 -17.18
CA LEU A 245 -43.13 -9.04 -15.91
C LEU A 245 -42.29 -10.33 -15.81
N SER A 246 -42.88 -11.48 -16.14
CA SER A 246 -42.18 -12.76 -16.19
C SER A 246 -41.01 -12.76 -17.20
N GLN A 247 -41.19 -12.10 -18.36
CA GLN A 247 -40.12 -11.90 -19.33
C GLN A 247 -38.99 -11.02 -18.78
N TYR A 248 -39.32 -9.90 -18.13
CA TYR A 248 -38.32 -9.02 -17.52
C TYR A 248 -37.52 -9.74 -16.43
N GLU A 249 -38.18 -10.49 -15.55
CA GLU A 249 -37.51 -11.30 -14.53
C GLU A 249 -36.56 -12.35 -15.14
N SER A 250 -36.96 -12.98 -16.24
CA SER A 250 -36.10 -13.93 -16.96
C SER A 250 -34.87 -13.25 -17.57
N THR A 251 -35.06 -12.09 -18.20
CA THR A 251 -33.94 -11.32 -18.78
C THR A 251 -32.98 -10.79 -17.71
N GLN A 252 -33.50 -10.37 -16.55
CA GLN A 252 -32.67 -9.92 -15.44
C GLN A 252 -31.81 -11.07 -14.90
N LYS A 253 -32.41 -12.24 -14.68
CA LYS A 253 -31.66 -13.45 -14.26
C LYS A 253 -30.58 -13.84 -15.27
N GLN A 254 -30.85 -13.70 -16.58
CA GLN A 254 -29.84 -13.95 -17.62
C GLN A 254 -28.67 -12.95 -17.56
N LEU A 255 -28.96 -11.66 -17.36
CA LEU A 255 -27.92 -10.64 -17.21
C LEU A 255 -27.06 -10.88 -15.96
N GLU A 256 -27.67 -11.23 -14.84
CA GLU A 256 -26.93 -11.58 -13.61
C GLU A 256 -26.01 -12.79 -13.85
N VAL A 257 -26.50 -13.85 -14.51
CA VAL A 257 -25.68 -15.03 -14.83
C VAL A 257 -24.50 -14.68 -15.74
N GLU A 258 -24.71 -13.87 -16.77
CA GLU A 258 -23.62 -13.42 -17.67
C GLU A 258 -22.62 -12.50 -16.94
N GLU A 259 -23.06 -11.68 -15.99
CA GLU A 259 -22.17 -10.88 -15.15
C GLU A 259 -21.27 -11.77 -14.27
N TYR A 260 -21.85 -12.77 -13.59
CA TYR A 260 -21.07 -13.74 -12.80
C TYR A 260 -20.10 -14.53 -13.66
N ARG A 261 -20.53 -14.93 -14.87
CA ARG A 261 -19.67 -15.62 -15.84
C ARG A 261 -18.49 -14.74 -16.28
N GLY A 262 -18.73 -13.46 -16.54
CA GLY A 262 -17.68 -12.49 -16.86
C GLY A 262 -16.66 -12.33 -15.72
N LYS A 263 -17.14 -12.22 -14.47
CA LYS A 263 -16.26 -12.16 -13.29
C LYS A 263 -15.43 -13.43 -13.12
N LEU A 264 -16.03 -14.60 -13.32
CA LEU A 264 -15.34 -15.88 -13.23
C LEU A 264 -14.23 -16.01 -14.29
N LEU A 265 -14.52 -15.64 -15.54
CA LEU A 265 -13.54 -15.64 -16.63
C LEU A 265 -12.39 -14.65 -16.35
N HIS A 266 -12.70 -13.47 -15.83
CA HIS A 266 -11.69 -12.49 -15.45
C HIS A 266 -10.75 -13.02 -14.35
N HIS A 267 -11.29 -13.66 -13.31
CA HIS A 267 -10.47 -14.31 -12.27
C HIS A 267 -9.64 -15.47 -12.80
N GLN A 268 -10.18 -16.27 -13.71
CA GLN A 268 -9.43 -17.33 -14.37
C GLN A 268 -8.23 -16.77 -15.15
N ASN A 269 -8.43 -15.71 -15.92
CA ASN A 269 -7.35 -15.04 -16.66
C ASN A 269 -6.29 -14.45 -15.73
N LEU A 270 -6.71 -13.82 -14.62
CA LEU A 270 -5.79 -13.26 -13.63
C LEU A 270 -4.94 -14.34 -12.95
N LEU A 271 -5.53 -15.50 -12.65
CA LEU A 271 -4.81 -16.65 -12.11
C LEU A 271 -3.79 -17.20 -13.11
N GLN A 272 -4.16 -17.30 -14.39
CA GLN A 272 -3.24 -17.73 -15.45
C GLN A 272 -2.07 -16.75 -15.62
N GLU A 273 -2.34 -15.45 -15.59
CA GLU A 273 -1.28 -14.42 -15.67
C GLU A 273 -0.33 -14.52 -14.47
N ARG A 274 -0.87 -14.64 -13.26
CA ARG A 274 -0.06 -14.80 -12.04
C ARG A 274 0.77 -16.08 -12.08
N TYR A 275 0.23 -17.17 -12.60
CA TYR A 275 0.96 -18.42 -12.81
C TYR A 275 2.13 -18.23 -13.79
N HIS A 276 1.90 -17.52 -14.91
CA HIS A 276 2.97 -17.21 -15.86
C HIS A 276 4.08 -16.35 -15.23
N GLN A 277 3.72 -15.35 -14.43
CA GLN A 277 4.69 -14.51 -13.71
C GLN A 277 5.53 -15.33 -12.71
N LEU A 278 4.92 -16.30 -12.02
CA LEU A 278 5.64 -17.20 -11.11
C LEU A 278 6.67 -18.06 -11.85
N ILE A 279 6.33 -18.60 -13.02
CA ILE A 279 7.28 -19.35 -13.86
C ILE A 279 8.47 -18.49 -14.28
N LEU A 280 8.22 -17.24 -14.69
CA LEU A 280 9.30 -16.33 -15.07
C LEU A 280 10.21 -16.03 -13.88
N ARG A 281 9.64 -15.76 -12.70
CA ARG A 281 10.39 -15.51 -11.47
C ARG A 281 11.20 -16.72 -11.02
N GLU A 282 10.65 -17.92 -11.16
CA GLU A 282 11.38 -19.17 -10.88
C GLU A 282 12.60 -19.31 -11.78
N ARG A 283 12.47 -19.04 -13.08
CA ARG A 283 13.61 -19.05 -14.01
C ARG A 283 14.68 -18.01 -13.65
N GLU A 284 14.27 -16.81 -13.23
CA GLU A 284 15.21 -15.78 -12.77
C GLU A 284 15.99 -16.22 -11.53
N VAL A 285 15.31 -16.88 -10.58
CA VAL A 285 15.95 -17.44 -9.38
C VAL A 285 16.94 -18.53 -9.77
N GLN A 286 16.55 -19.47 -10.63
CA GLN A 286 17.45 -20.52 -11.13
C GLN A 286 18.69 -19.94 -11.82
N GLN A 287 18.55 -18.87 -12.61
CA GLN A 287 19.70 -18.19 -13.22
C GLN A 287 20.59 -17.49 -12.19
N ARG A 288 20.03 -16.97 -11.09
CA ARG A 288 20.82 -16.40 -10.00
C ARG A 288 21.56 -17.48 -9.23
N GLU A 289 20.91 -18.60 -8.95
CA GLU A 289 21.53 -19.77 -8.30
C GLU A 289 22.71 -20.29 -9.12
N TYR A 290 22.54 -20.46 -10.43
CA TYR A 290 23.63 -20.87 -11.32
C TYR A 290 24.83 -19.91 -11.27
N ARG A 291 24.59 -18.59 -11.28
CA ARG A 291 25.66 -17.58 -11.17
C ARG A 291 26.34 -17.57 -9.81
N LEU A 292 25.60 -17.90 -8.74
CA LEU A 292 26.17 -18.02 -7.40
C LEU A 292 27.04 -19.27 -7.30
N GLU A 293 26.60 -20.39 -7.85
CA GLU A 293 27.38 -21.63 -7.92
C GLU A 293 28.69 -21.43 -8.70
N GLU A 294 28.64 -20.72 -9.83
CA GLU A 294 29.85 -20.38 -10.59
C GLU A 294 30.84 -19.55 -9.76
N LYS A 295 30.34 -18.54 -9.03
CA LYS A 295 31.18 -17.72 -8.14
C LYS A 295 31.74 -18.52 -6.98
N GLU A 296 30.97 -19.42 -6.41
CA GLU A 296 31.41 -20.32 -5.35
C GLU A 296 32.55 -21.22 -5.84
N GLN A 297 32.43 -21.80 -7.03
CA GLN A 297 33.50 -22.57 -7.67
C GLN A 297 34.75 -21.71 -7.93
N GLN A 298 34.60 -20.48 -8.41
CA GLN A 298 35.73 -19.55 -8.60
C GLN A 298 36.44 -19.21 -7.28
N LEU A 299 35.67 -18.97 -6.22
CA LEU A 299 36.22 -18.70 -4.88
C LEU A 299 36.94 -19.93 -4.33
N ALA A 300 36.40 -21.14 -4.50
CA ALA A 300 37.05 -22.38 -4.08
C ALA A 300 38.40 -22.60 -4.80
N VAL A 301 38.47 -22.33 -6.11
CA VAL A 301 39.73 -22.39 -6.87
C VAL A 301 40.73 -21.35 -6.35
N ARG A 302 40.28 -20.12 -6.10
CA ARG A 302 41.12 -19.05 -5.55
C ARG A 302 41.65 -19.39 -4.16
N GLU A 303 40.80 -19.91 -3.30
CA GLU A 303 41.17 -20.36 -1.96
C GLU A 303 42.25 -21.45 -2.04
N LYS A 304 42.05 -22.46 -2.89
CA LYS A 304 43.04 -23.52 -3.10
C LYS A 304 44.39 -22.97 -3.59
N CYS A 305 44.38 -21.98 -4.49
CA CYS A 305 45.59 -21.31 -4.98
C CYS A 305 46.30 -20.48 -3.89
N LEU A 306 45.53 -19.79 -3.04
CA LEU A 306 46.10 -19.08 -1.89
C LEU A 306 46.69 -20.05 -0.87
N GLN A 307 46.03 -21.18 -0.61
CA GLN A 307 46.56 -22.22 0.27
C GLN A 307 47.88 -22.82 -0.24
N THR A 308 48.03 -23.04 -1.56
CA THR A 308 49.31 -23.50 -2.11
C THR A 308 50.39 -22.44 -1.99
N THR A 309 50.07 -21.18 -2.27
CA THR A 309 51.01 -20.05 -2.13
C THR A 309 51.48 -19.88 -0.69
N LEU A 310 50.56 -20.03 0.28
CA LEU A 310 50.88 -19.94 1.69
C LEU A 310 51.83 -21.07 2.12
N LYS A 311 51.58 -22.32 1.68
CA LYS A 311 52.49 -23.45 1.93
C LYS A 311 53.88 -23.24 1.32
N GLU A 312 53.96 -22.69 0.10
CA GLU A 312 55.23 -22.36 -0.55
C GLU A 312 55.99 -21.28 0.23
N SER A 313 55.28 -20.25 0.72
CA SER A 313 55.87 -19.21 1.57
C SER A 313 56.35 -19.76 2.92
N GLU A 314 55.61 -20.66 3.56
CA GLU A 314 56.01 -21.33 4.80
C GLU A 314 57.26 -22.19 4.60
N GLN A 315 57.34 -22.92 3.48
CA GLN A 315 58.55 -23.68 3.12
C GLN A 315 59.75 -22.76 2.83
N GLY A 316 59.52 -21.63 2.17
CA GLY A 316 60.55 -20.59 1.96
C GLY A 316 61.07 -20.04 3.29
N ALA A 317 60.18 -19.62 4.18
CA ALA A 317 60.54 -19.14 5.51
C ALA A 317 61.28 -20.21 6.34
N GLY A 318 60.94 -21.49 6.18
CA GLY A 318 61.67 -22.59 6.80
C GLY A 318 63.14 -22.66 6.35
N LYS A 319 63.40 -22.53 5.04
CA LYS A 319 64.77 -22.50 4.49
C LYS A 319 65.53 -21.26 4.92
N ASP A 320 64.87 -20.11 4.96
CA ASP A 320 65.48 -18.86 5.42
C ASP A 320 65.86 -18.95 6.90
N ASN A 321 65.01 -19.55 7.74
CA ASN A 321 65.33 -19.82 9.13
C ASN A 321 66.51 -20.79 9.27
N GLU A 322 66.57 -21.85 8.46
CA GLU A 322 67.71 -22.78 8.43
C GLU A 322 69.01 -22.04 8.05
N LEU A 323 68.97 -21.20 7.01
CA LEU A 323 70.10 -20.36 6.61
C LEU A 323 70.52 -19.38 7.71
N ILE A 324 69.56 -18.73 8.38
CA ILE A 324 69.83 -17.84 9.52
C ILE A 324 70.53 -18.61 10.63
N THR A 325 70.08 -19.82 10.97
CA THR A 325 70.75 -20.65 11.98
C THR A 325 72.17 -21.06 11.57
N GLN A 326 72.40 -21.40 10.30
CA GLN A 326 73.75 -21.66 9.78
C GLN A 326 74.65 -20.42 9.84
N LEU A 327 74.13 -19.25 9.47
CA LEU A 327 74.88 -18.00 9.58
C LEU A 327 75.18 -17.63 11.04
N GLN A 328 74.28 -17.94 11.97
CA GLN A 328 74.52 -17.74 13.40
C GLN A 328 75.62 -18.67 13.93
N THR A 329 75.65 -19.93 13.51
CA THR A 329 76.71 -20.87 13.91
C THR A 329 78.06 -20.49 13.32
N GLU A 330 78.10 -20.07 12.05
CA GLU A 330 79.32 -19.59 11.40
C GLU A 330 79.83 -18.30 12.06
N ASN A 331 78.95 -17.32 12.33
CA ASN A 331 79.33 -16.10 13.05
C ASN A 331 79.89 -16.41 14.44
N LYS A 332 79.32 -17.39 15.16
CA LYS A 332 79.86 -17.83 16.44
C LYS A 332 81.25 -18.44 16.29
N ALA A 333 81.46 -19.32 15.32
CA ALA A 333 82.77 -19.91 15.06
C ALA A 333 83.82 -18.84 14.68
N LEU A 334 83.45 -17.85 13.87
CA LEU A 334 84.31 -16.72 13.54
C LEU A 334 84.64 -15.86 14.76
N GLN A 335 83.68 -15.65 15.65
CA GLN A 335 83.89 -14.96 16.93
C GLN A 335 84.91 -15.72 17.80
N ASP A 336 84.76 -17.04 17.94
CA ASP A 336 85.66 -17.89 18.71
C ASP A 336 87.09 -17.85 18.13
N ILE A 337 87.24 -17.91 16.80
CA ILE A 337 88.54 -17.76 16.10
C ILE A 337 89.14 -16.39 16.36
N LYS A 338 88.34 -15.32 16.29
CA LYS A 338 88.79 -13.95 16.56
C LYS A 338 89.29 -13.79 17.99
N GLU A 339 88.60 -14.38 18.96
CA GLU A 339 89.02 -14.38 20.38
C GLU A 339 90.31 -15.17 20.61
N GLU A 340 90.47 -16.32 19.95
CA GLU A 340 91.72 -17.11 19.97
C GLU A 340 92.89 -16.33 19.35
N GLN A 341 92.68 -15.70 18.19
CA GLN A 341 93.69 -14.84 17.56
C GLN A 341 94.04 -13.65 18.45
N GLY A 342 93.04 -13.04 19.11
CA GLY A 342 93.25 -11.99 20.11
C GLY A 342 94.18 -12.46 21.23
N ARG A 343 93.87 -13.60 21.85
CA ARG A 343 94.73 -14.22 22.89
C ARG A 343 96.14 -14.48 22.38
N ARG A 344 96.28 -14.98 21.14
CA ARG A 344 97.59 -15.25 20.55
C ARG A 344 98.41 -13.98 20.28
N ILE A 345 97.75 -12.90 19.85
CA ILE A 345 98.38 -11.59 19.70
C ILE A 345 98.84 -11.09 21.07
N ASP A 346 98.02 -11.22 22.10
CA ASP A 346 98.38 -10.81 23.46
C ASP A 346 99.61 -11.59 23.97
N GLU A 347 99.66 -12.91 23.79
CA GLU A 347 100.83 -13.74 24.13
C GLU A 347 102.10 -13.34 23.36
N LEU A 348 101.98 -13.07 22.05
CA LEU A 348 103.12 -12.65 21.23
C LEU A 348 103.57 -11.24 21.61
N THR A 349 102.64 -10.35 21.93
CA THR A 349 102.92 -9.01 22.41
C THR A 349 103.64 -9.07 23.76
N GLU A 350 103.19 -9.90 24.69
CA GLU A 350 103.86 -10.14 25.96
C GLU A 350 105.28 -10.67 25.74
N LYS A 351 105.47 -11.70 24.92
CA LYS A 351 106.81 -12.20 24.55
C LYS A 351 107.68 -11.12 23.93
N SER A 352 107.12 -10.31 23.03
CA SER A 352 107.82 -9.19 22.41
C SER A 352 108.22 -8.14 23.46
N THR A 353 107.37 -7.83 24.44
CA THR A 353 107.71 -6.90 25.52
C THR A 353 108.79 -7.44 26.43
N ILE A 354 108.79 -8.75 26.72
CA ILE A 354 109.86 -9.42 27.49
C ILE A 354 111.17 -9.35 26.71
N LEU A 355 111.17 -9.72 25.42
CA LEU A 355 112.35 -9.64 24.56
C LEU A 355 112.86 -8.21 24.40
N LEU A 356 111.97 -7.22 24.27
CA LEU A 356 112.36 -5.80 24.25
C LEU A 356 113.01 -5.40 25.57
N ARG A 357 112.46 -5.83 26.72
CA ARG A 357 113.05 -5.57 28.04
C ARG A 357 114.42 -6.25 28.21
N ASP A 358 114.57 -7.48 27.72
CA ASP A 358 115.84 -8.20 27.72
C ASP A 358 116.86 -7.53 26.80
N LEU A 359 116.43 -7.02 25.64
CA LEU A 359 117.26 -6.30 24.71
C LEU A 359 117.65 -4.92 25.27
N GLU A 360 116.75 -4.20 25.92
CA GLU A 360 117.05 -2.97 26.66
C GLU A 360 118.01 -3.23 27.83
N SER A 361 117.84 -4.35 28.55
CA SER A 361 118.76 -4.81 29.61
C SER A 361 120.14 -5.17 29.05
N ALA A 362 120.21 -5.86 27.92
CA ALA A 362 121.45 -6.15 27.22
C ALA A 362 122.09 -4.89 26.65
N GLN A 363 121.29 -3.94 26.15
CA GLN A 363 121.77 -2.65 25.61
C GLN A 363 122.21 -1.71 26.73
N THR A 364 121.62 -1.78 27.93
CA THR A 364 122.15 -1.12 29.13
C THR A 364 123.41 -1.81 29.64
N ALA A 365 123.51 -3.14 29.61
CA ALA A 365 124.75 -3.87 29.94
C ALA A 365 125.89 -3.57 28.95
N VAL A 366 125.58 -3.49 27.66
CA VAL A 366 126.51 -3.04 26.61
C VAL A 366 126.84 -1.56 26.82
N ASN A 367 125.90 -0.68 27.12
CA ASN A 367 126.20 0.73 27.43
C ASN A 367 127.02 0.91 28.72
N ILE A 368 126.91 0.00 29.71
CA ILE A 368 127.76 -0.03 30.91
C ILE A 368 129.19 -0.50 30.57
N LEU A 369 129.37 -1.40 29.60
CA LEU A 369 130.69 -1.82 29.11
C LEU A 369 131.32 -0.90 28.05
N THR A 370 130.50 -0.04 27.41
CA THR A 370 130.92 0.80 26.28
C THR A 370 130.92 2.31 26.61
N SER A 371 130.80 2.68 27.89
CA SER A 371 130.90 4.08 28.36
C SER A 371 132.29 4.39 28.94
N GLY A 372 133.29 4.33 28.06
CA GLY A 372 134.64 4.84 28.27
C GLY A 372 135.29 5.24 26.95
N GLY A 373 134.88 6.37 26.34
CA GLY A 373 135.72 7.09 25.38
C GLY A 373 135.07 7.57 24.07
N LEU A 374 134.80 8.88 24.00
CA LEU A 374 135.05 9.83 22.89
C LEU A 374 134.28 9.74 21.54
N ARG A 375 133.46 10.79 21.32
CA ARG A 375 133.11 11.55 20.07
C ARG A 375 134.19 11.48 18.95
N PRO A 376 133.91 11.67 17.61
CA PRO A 376 133.10 12.77 17.01
C PRO A 376 132.39 12.44 15.63
N SER A 377 131.33 13.16 15.22
CA SER A 377 131.28 14.17 14.11
C SER A 377 130.98 13.70 12.65
N THR A 378 130.34 14.64 11.93
CA THR A 378 130.24 14.88 10.47
C THR A 378 129.24 14.14 9.56
N HIS A 379 128.22 14.93 9.17
CA HIS A 379 127.88 15.34 7.80
C HIS A 379 127.12 14.43 6.80
N THR A 380 126.10 15.09 6.22
CA THR A 380 125.64 15.04 4.80
C THR A 380 124.96 13.76 4.33
N LYS A 381 123.90 13.75 3.52
CA LYS A 381 123.33 14.72 2.57
C LYS A 381 122.05 14.08 2.00
N GLU A 382 121.15 14.93 1.48
CA GLU A 382 120.23 14.64 0.35
C GLU A 382 119.15 13.57 0.62
N LYS A 383 117.89 13.67 0.24
CA LYS A 383 117.10 14.35 -0.81
C LYS A 383 115.64 14.05 -0.36
N SER A 384 114.58 14.79 -0.55
CA SER A 384 114.23 15.92 -1.42
C SER A 384 112.77 16.25 -1.08
N SER A 385 112.46 17.53 -0.86
CA SER A 385 111.12 18.07 -1.11
C SER A 385 110.79 18.01 -2.61
N PRO A 386 109.50 17.96 -3.01
CA PRO A 386 108.84 19.21 -3.44
C PRO A 386 107.35 19.24 -2.99
N SER A 387 106.80 20.33 -2.45
CA SER A 387 106.24 21.50 -3.16
C SER A 387 105.42 21.20 -4.42
N SER A 388 104.10 21.43 -4.30
CA SER A 388 103.22 22.05 -5.29
C SER A 388 103.22 21.53 -6.74
N SER A 389 102.11 20.93 -7.16
CA SER A 389 101.31 21.43 -8.31
C SER A 389 100.10 20.52 -8.54
N ALA A 390 98.98 21.15 -8.86
CA ALA A 390 97.79 20.53 -9.42
C ALA A 390 98.12 19.46 -10.48
N SER A 391 97.52 18.28 -10.36
CA SER A 391 97.35 17.36 -11.46
C SER A 391 96.01 16.63 -11.31
N ASP A 392 95.16 16.93 -12.28
CA ASP A 392 93.82 16.41 -12.57
C ASP A 392 93.87 14.89 -12.83
N ASP A 393 94.11 14.06 -11.81
CA ASP A 393 94.15 12.58 -11.96
C ASP A 393 93.47 11.78 -10.83
N GLY A 394 92.98 12.44 -9.77
CA GLY A 394 91.99 11.84 -8.86
C GLY A 394 90.57 11.91 -9.44
N THR A 395 90.30 12.96 -10.21
CA THR A 395 89.08 13.15 -11.01
C THR A 395 88.96 12.12 -12.12
N THR A 396 90.04 11.59 -12.70
CA THR A 396 89.96 10.57 -13.76
C THR A 396 89.53 9.21 -13.20
N ASN A 397 90.03 8.82 -12.02
CA ASN A 397 89.61 7.60 -11.33
C ASN A 397 88.16 7.71 -10.82
N VAL A 398 87.79 8.83 -10.20
CA VAL A 398 86.40 9.07 -9.77
C VAL A 398 85.45 9.20 -10.98
N ARG A 399 85.89 9.81 -12.10
CA ARG A 399 85.11 9.83 -13.35
C ARG A 399 85.02 8.45 -14.00
N ARG A 400 86.02 7.58 -13.86
CA ARG A 400 85.99 6.20 -14.36
C ARG A 400 85.01 5.37 -13.56
N GLU A 401 85.07 5.45 -12.23
CA GLU A 401 84.14 4.76 -11.32
C GLU A 401 82.71 5.27 -11.49
N ALA A 402 82.51 6.58 -11.64
CA ALA A 402 81.19 7.15 -11.93
C ALA A 402 80.64 6.70 -13.31
N ARG A 403 81.50 6.53 -14.33
CA ARG A 403 81.09 5.99 -15.62
C ARG A 403 80.73 4.50 -15.54
N GLU A 404 81.51 3.70 -14.82
CA GLU A 404 81.20 2.29 -14.60
C GLU A 404 79.90 2.11 -13.82
N LEU A 405 79.65 2.95 -12.81
CA LEU A 405 78.39 2.95 -12.07
C LEU A 405 77.21 3.38 -12.93
N LEU A 406 77.37 4.42 -13.76
CA LEU A 406 76.34 4.84 -14.72
C LEU A 406 76.06 3.76 -15.76
N GLU A 407 77.07 3.05 -16.25
CA GLU A 407 76.89 1.95 -17.19
C GLU A 407 76.16 0.78 -16.53
N ARG A 408 76.45 0.48 -15.26
CA ARG A 408 75.74 -0.53 -14.48
C ARG A 408 74.27 -0.17 -14.28
N LEU A 409 73.97 1.07 -13.89
CA LEU A 409 72.59 1.55 -13.72
C LEU A 409 71.84 1.58 -15.06
N THR A 410 72.52 1.90 -16.16
CA THR A 410 71.92 1.85 -17.50
C THR A 410 71.55 0.41 -17.87
N LYS A 411 72.44 -0.56 -17.63
CA LYS A 411 72.16 -1.99 -17.85
C LYS A 411 71.01 -2.49 -16.97
N GLU A 412 70.97 -2.10 -15.71
CA GLU A 412 69.89 -2.48 -14.77
C GLU A 412 68.54 -1.85 -15.18
N SER A 413 68.55 -0.59 -15.63
CA SER A 413 67.36 0.07 -16.19
C SER A 413 66.87 -0.63 -17.45
N GLU A 414 67.77 -1.00 -18.37
CA GLU A 414 67.41 -1.75 -19.58
C GLU A 414 66.85 -3.13 -19.24
N GLU A 415 67.38 -3.80 -18.22
CA GLU A 415 66.89 -5.10 -17.76
C GLU A 415 65.48 -4.98 -17.14
N MET A 416 65.24 -3.95 -16.33
CA MET A 416 63.90 -3.65 -15.82
C MET A 416 62.92 -3.33 -16.95
N ASP A 417 63.33 -2.55 -17.96
CA ASP A 417 62.48 -2.26 -19.13
C ASP A 417 62.15 -3.53 -19.93
N ARG A 418 63.13 -4.44 -20.09
CA ARG A 418 62.88 -5.77 -20.70
C ARG A 418 61.87 -6.57 -19.87
N HIS A 419 62.00 -6.58 -18.56
CA HIS A 419 61.07 -7.24 -17.65
C HIS A 419 59.66 -6.66 -17.76
N TYR A 420 59.54 -5.33 -17.79
CA TYR A 420 58.26 -4.65 -17.95
C TYR A 420 57.61 -4.94 -19.31
N GLN A 421 58.39 -4.94 -20.40
CA GLN A 421 57.88 -5.32 -21.71
C GLN A 421 57.44 -6.79 -21.77
N GLN A 422 58.17 -7.69 -21.12
CA GLN A 422 57.79 -9.10 -21.03
C GLN A 422 56.50 -9.30 -20.24
N PHE A 423 56.34 -8.61 -19.12
CA PHE A 423 55.11 -8.59 -18.33
C PHE A 423 53.93 -8.08 -19.17
N LYS A 424 54.09 -6.96 -19.88
CA LYS A 424 53.06 -6.41 -20.77
C LYS A 424 52.63 -7.40 -21.86
N ARG A 425 53.58 -8.11 -22.48
CA ARG A 425 53.30 -9.16 -23.47
C ARG A 425 52.55 -10.34 -22.87
N GLN A 426 52.93 -10.80 -21.67
CA GLN A 426 52.22 -11.87 -20.96
C GLN A 426 50.79 -11.45 -20.60
N SER A 427 50.59 -10.24 -20.11
CA SER A 427 49.28 -9.72 -19.75
C SER A 427 48.34 -9.64 -20.97
N HIS A 428 48.83 -9.18 -22.12
CA HIS A 428 48.06 -9.21 -23.37
C HIS A 428 47.75 -10.64 -23.83
N ARG A 429 48.70 -11.57 -23.73
CA ARG A 429 48.49 -12.97 -24.12
C ARG A 429 47.46 -13.67 -23.24
N ASN A 430 47.45 -13.37 -21.94
CA ASN A 430 46.50 -13.94 -20.99
C ASN A 430 45.10 -13.32 -21.14
N GLY A 431 45.00 -12.01 -21.39
CA GLY A 431 43.74 -11.35 -21.68
C GLY A 431 43.08 -11.85 -22.97
N LEU A 432 43.86 -12.10 -24.03
CA LEU A 432 43.35 -12.68 -25.28
C LEU A 432 42.92 -14.15 -25.14
N LYS A 433 43.57 -14.94 -24.28
CA LYS A 433 43.13 -16.32 -23.99
C LYS A 433 41.78 -16.34 -23.26
N GLN A 434 41.58 -15.47 -22.27
CA GLN A 434 40.28 -15.35 -21.59
C GLN A 434 39.17 -14.93 -22.56
N PHE A 435 39.47 -14.06 -23.53
CA PHE A 435 38.49 -13.66 -24.53
C PHE A 435 38.18 -14.79 -25.54
N ALA A 436 39.18 -15.57 -25.96
CA ALA A 436 38.99 -16.67 -26.90
C ALA A 436 38.22 -17.87 -26.29
N ASP A 437 38.40 -18.15 -25.00
CA ASP A 437 37.68 -19.24 -24.32
C ASP A 437 36.21 -18.89 -24.01
N THR A 438 35.88 -17.59 -23.96
CA THR A 438 34.50 -17.11 -23.74
C THR A 438 33.67 -17.06 -25.03
N VAL A 439 34.30 -17.09 -26.21
CA VAL A 439 33.62 -16.96 -27.53
C VAL A 439 33.69 -18.26 -28.34
N ARG A 440 33.78 -19.44 -27.70
CA ARG A 440 33.48 -20.71 -28.39
C ARG A 440 31.96 -20.89 -28.48
N PRO A 441 31.34 -20.92 -29.67
CA PRO A 441 29.94 -21.29 -29.79
C PRO A 441 29.80 -22.76 -29.39
N ARG A 442 29.32 -23.03 -28.18
CA ARG A 442 28.98 -24.40 -27.78
C ARG A 442 27.78 -24.83 -28.60
N SER A 443 28.05 -25.74 -29.54
CA SER A 443 27.06 -26.48 -30.30
C SER A 443 26.01 -27.05 -29.35
N PHE A 444 24.75 -26.70 -29.62
CA PHE A 444 23.55 -27.37 -29.13
C PHE A 444 23.72 -28.89 -29.32
N ARG A 445 23.87 -29.63 -28.22
CA ARG A 445 23.60 -31.06 -28.17
C ARG A 445 22.66 -31.28 -27.01
N ASP A 446 21.42 -31.62 -27.36
CA ASP A 446 20.41 -32.17 -26.49
C ASP A 446 20.94 -33.33 -25.66
N PRO A 447 20.47 -33.46 -24.42
CA PRO A 447 20.15 -34.78 -23.93
C PRO A 447 18.89 -34.75 -23.06
N PHE A 448 17.72 -34.92 -23.66
CA PHE A 448 16.58 -35.48 -22.92
C PHE A 448 15.79 -36.44 -23.82
N GLN A 449 16.27 -37.69 -23.85
CA GLN A 449 15.42 -38.82 -24.18
C GLN A 449 14.52 -39.14 -22.98
N LEU A 450 13.24 -38.90 -23.19
CA LEU A 450 12.07 -39.63 -22.72
C LEU A 450 12.34 -40.89 -21.87
N LYS A 451 11.90 -40.84 -20.60
CA LYS A 451 11.26 -41.99 -19.94
C LYS A 451 9.76 -41.76 -19.97
N ALA A 452 9.10 -42.52 -20.85
CA ALA A 452 7.66 -42.71 -20.86
C ALA A 452 7.25 -43.61 -19.67
N GLY A 453 6.13 -43.28 -19.02
CA GLY A 453 5.46 -44.16 -18.08
C GLY A 453 4.65 -43.40 -17.03
N HIS A 454 3.33 -43.59 -17.06
CA HIS A 454 2.28 -43.09 -16.15
C HIS A 454 1.52 -41.82 -16.59
N SER A 455 0.68 -42.04 -17.61
CA SER A 455 -0.77 -41.78 -17.61
C SER A 455 -1.33 -41.00 -16.41
N LEU A 456 -1.86 -39.81 -16.71
CA LEU A 456 -3.05 -39.24 -16.07
C LEU A 456 -3.70 -38.27 -17.07
N ASP A 457 -4.32 -38.85 -18.09
CA ASP A 457 -5.37 -38.19 -18.87
C ASP A 457 -6.60 -38.05 -17.97
N TYR A 458 -6.77 -36.90 -17.33
CA TYR A 458 -8.07 -36.44 -16.83
C TYR A 458 -8.11 -34.92 -16.97
N PHE A 459 -9.20 -34.43 -17.58
CA PHE A 459 -9.55 -33.04 -17.88
C PHE A 459 -9.06 -32.47 -19.21
N SER A 460 -9.56 -33.04 -20.30
CA SER A 460 -9.93 -32.30 -21.51
C SER A 460 -10.99 -33.10 -22.25
N ASP A 461 -12.26 -32.93 -21.86
CA ASP A 461 -13.44 -33.13 -22.72
C ASP A 461 -14.70 -32.75 -21.92
N LEU A 462 -15.14 -31.50 -22.12
CA LEU A 462 -16.50 -31.06 -21.79
C LEU A 462 -16.91 -30.05 -22.87
N GLU A 463 -17.11 -30.58 -24.08
CA GLU A 463 -17.94 -29.94 -25.09
C GLU A 463 -19.36 -29.78 -24.53
N LEU A 464 -19.75 -28.54 -24.28
CA LEU A 464 -21.12 -28.17 -23.96
C LEU A 464 -22.00 -28.33 -25.21
N SER A 465 -22.63 -29.50 -25.31
CA SER A 465 -23.79 -29.77 -26.14
C SER A 465 -24.89 -28.73 -25.91
N LYS A 466 -25.32 -28.07 -26.98
CA LYS A 466 -26.50 -27.20 -27.02
C LYS A 466 -27.77 -28.05 -26.92
N PRO A 467 -28.73 -27.76 -26.03
CA PRO A 467 -30.04 -28.38 -26.15
C PRO A 467 -30.88 -27.61 -27.19
N SER A 468 -31.10 -28.25 -28.34
CA SER A 468 -32.15 -27.89 -29.29
C SER A 468 -33.51 -28.33 -28.76
N CYS A 469 -34.30 -27.40 -28.22
CA CYS A 469 -35.72 -27.65 -27.93
C CYS A 469 -36.55 -27.49 -29.21
N SER A 470 -36.81 -28.61 -29.89
CA SER A 470 -37.92 -28.73 -30.85
C SER A 470 -39.17 -29.22 -30.12
N LEU A 471 -40.11 -28.32 -29.84
CA LEU A 471 -41.47 -28.70 -29.40
C LEU A 471 -42.25 -29.26 -30.59
N LYS A 472 -42.56 -30.56 -30.56
CA LYS A 472 -43.58 -31.19 -31.39
C LYS A 472 -44.94 -31.17 -30.70
N ARG A 473 -45.95 -30.99 -31.54
CA ARG A 473 -47.39 -30.88 -31.29
C ARG A 473 -48.06 -32.27 -31.35
N GLY A 474 -49.12 -32.46 -30.55
CA GLY A 474 -50.06 -33.62 -30.57
C GLY A 474 -49.73 -34.66 -29.47
N GLU A 475 -50.66 -35.23 -28.70
CA GLU A 475 -52.06 -35.56 -28.95
C GLU A 475 -52.91 -35.65 -27.64
N ASN A 476 -54.21 -35.78 -27.87
CA ASN A 476 -55.39 -35.80 -27.02
C ASN A 476 -55.58 -37.00 -26.06
N VAL A 477 -56.27 -36.73 -24.92
CA VAL A 477 -57.39 -37.51 -24.29
C VAL A 477 -57.04 -38.75 -23.40
N PRO A 478 -57.84 -39.15 -22.38
CA PRO A 478 -58.60 -38.41 -21.34
C PRO A 478 -58.47 -39.03 -19.90
N CYS A 479 -59.24 -38.43 -18.97
CA CYS A 479 -59.48 -38.75 -17.56
C CYS A 479 -59.52 -40.23 -17.11
N LYS A 480 -59.13 -40.46 -15.85
CA LYS A 480 -59.83 -41.38 -14.94
C LYS A 480 -59.61 -40.99 -13.47
N ASP A 481 -60.73 -40.97 -12.76
CA ASP A 481 -60.86 -40.85 -11.31
C ASP A 481 -60.15 -41.98 -10.57
N THR A 482 -59.70 -41.71 -9.35
CA THR A 482 -59.83 -42.63 -8.19
C THR A 482 -59.62 -41.87 -6.89
N ASP A 483 -60.61 -42.02 -6.03
CA ASP A 483 -60.65 -41.65 -4.63
C ASP A 483 -59.60 -42.36 -3.76
N SER A 484 -59.41 -41.79 -2.57
CA SER A 484 -59.22 -42.46 -1.27
C SER A 484 -57.81 -42.53 -0.65
N ALA A 485 -57.80 -42.05 0.61
CA ALA A 485 -57.14 -42.63 1.79
C ALA A 485 -55.77 -42.09 2.27
N SER A 486 -55.88 -41.23 3.29
CA SER A 486 -55.28 -41.36 4.63
C SER A 486 -53.75 -41.52 4.82
N SER A 487 -53.14 -40.50 5.42
CA SER A 487 -52.28 -40.51 6.63
C SER A 487 -51.58 -39.14 6.64
N GLY A 488 -51.73 -38.28 7.65
CA GLY A 488 -51.57 -38.51 9.08
C GLY A 488 -50.08 -38.31 9.40
N LEU A 489 -49.70 -37.09 9.81
CA LEU A 489 -48.55 -36.82 10.69
C LEU A 489 -48.54 -35.33 11.09
N ASP A 490 -48.94 -35.10 12.34
CA ASP A 490 -48.75 -33.87 13.12
C ASP A 490 -47.27 -33.64 13.41
N HIS A 491 -46.80 -32.39 13.26
CA HIS A 491 -45.68 -31.88 14.05
C HIS A 491 -45.88 -30.40 14.39
N THR A 492 -46.42 -30.20 15.58
CA THR A 492 -46.49 -28.95 16.33
C THR A 492 -45.09 -28.56 16.82
N PHE A 493 -44.62 -27.36 16.47
CA PHE A 493 -43.47 -26.71 17.10
C PHE A 493 -43.95 -25.62 18.07
N PRO A 494 -43.53 -25.60 19.34
CA PRO A 494 -43.84 -24.50 20.25
C PRO A 494 -42.74 -23.43 20.18
N LEU A 495 -43.12 -22.22 19.79
CA LEU A 495 -42.34 -20.99 20.01
C LEU A 495 -42.61 -20.49 21.43
N SER A 496 -41.59 -20.54 22.29
CA SER A 496 -41.56 -19.84 23.57
C SER A 496 -40.86 -18.49 23.37
N ILE A 497 -41.58 -17.39 23.54
CA ILE A 497 -41.00 -16.06 23.74
C ILE A 497 -41.52 -15.58 25.10
N SER A 498 -40.58 -15.45 26.04
CA SER A 498 -40.77 -14.97 27.39
C SER A 498 -40.91 -13.45 27.39
N GLU A 499 -42.05 -12.97 27.88
CA GLU A 499 -42.25 -11.58 28.33
C GLU A 499 -41.53 -11.39 29.69
N ALA A 500 -40.70 -10.35 29.76
CA ALA A 500 -40.11 -9.87 31.01
C ALA A 500 -40.79 -8.53 31.36
N THR A 501 -41.73 -8.57 32.30
CA THR A 501 -42.22 -7.41 33.04
C THR A 501 -41.47 -7.33 34.36
N SER A 502 -40.87 -6.17 34.63
CA SER A 502 -40.25 -5.84 35.91
C SER A 502 -40.66 -4.43 36.29
N ASP A 503 -41.70 -4.34 37.11
CA ASP A 503 -42.00 -3.17 37.94
C ASP A 503 -40.96 -3.03 39.06
N ASN A 504 -40.46 -1.82 39.27
CA ASN A 504 -40.12 -1.33 40.60
C ASN A 504 -39.86 0.19 40.56
N VAL A 505 -40.81 0.95 41.09
CA VAL A 505 -40.65 2.34 41.52
C VAL A 505 -40.85 2.35 43.04
N PRO A 506 -39.92 2.84 43.86
CA PRO A 506 -40.16 3.06 45.27
C PRO A 506 -40.70 4.47 45.52
N SER A 507 -41.73 4.54 46.34
CA SER A 507 -42.22 5.77 46.95
C SER A 507 -41.21 6.31 47.96
N ASN A 508 -40.83 7.57 47.83
CA ASN A 508 -40.54 8.50 48.92
C ASN A 508 -40.70 9.94 48.42
#